data_AF-A0A2H5QY97-F1
#
_entry.id   AF-A0A2H5QY97-F1
#
_cell.length_a   1.000
_cell.length_b   1.000
_cell.length_c   1.000
_cell.angle_alpha   90.00
_cell.angle_beta   90.00
_cell.angle_gamma   90.00
#
_symmetry.space_group_name_H-M   'P 1'
#
loop_
_entity.id
_entity.type
_entity.pdbx_description
1 polymer ?
#
loop_
_entity_poly.entity_id
_entity_poly.type
_entity_poly.pdbx_seq_one_letter_code
_entity_poly.pdbx_strand_id
1 'polypeptide(L)'
;MCSSSCGDVRNISYPFRLKGDPARCGHPELELSCENNKTILELSNSARYYVKRISHDKCTISVADVNLANGSCGLPYKSFSLYPYFFRHINDYILKSYAHYVNCSSNIVDQAYTKVPCLSNNQSNVYVYVGHVGYGVTNARISDLPDSCVFISKIATSDTME
;
A
#
# COMPACT_ATOMS: atom_id res chain seq x y z
N MET A 1 22.55 -10.05 -17.57
CA MET A 1 21.27 -9.34 -17.78
C MET A 1 20.68 -8.99 -16.41
N CYS A 2 19.99 -7.86 -16.27
CA CYS A 2 19.37 -7.43 -15.01
C CYS A 2 17.87 -7.75 -15.02
N SER A 3 17.55 -9.03 -14.86
CA SER A 3 16.16 -9.49 -14.77
C SER A 3 16.11 -10.68 -13.83
N SER A 4 15.31 -10.55 -12.78
CA SER A 4 15.15 -11.53 -11.72
C SER A 4 13.66 -11.87 -11.53
N SER A 5 13.35 -12.88 -10.73
CA SER A 5 11.97 -13.26 -10.41
C SER A 5 11.89 -13.90 -9.02
N CYS A 6 10.75 -13.72 -8.34
CA CYS A 6 10.48 -14.37 -7.07
C CYS A 6 8.97 -14.65 -6.94
N GLY A 7 8.60 -15.91 -6.75
CA GLY A 7 7.21 -16.34 -6.74
C GLY A 7 6.50 -16.02 -8.05
N ASP A 8 5.32 -15.42 -7.89
CA ASP A 8 4.46 -15.01 -9.00
C ASP A 8 4.94 -13.72 -9.68
N VAL A 9 5.84 -12.97 -9.03
CA VAL A 9 6.39 -11.73 -9.59
C VAL A 9 7.55 -12.08 -10.52
N ARG A 10 7.26 -12.01 -11.81
CA ARG A 10 8.24 -12.16 -12.90
C ARG A 10 8.74 -10.80 -13.37
N ASN A 11 9.89 -10.80 -14.05
CA ASN A 11 10.50 -9.60 -14.65
C ASN A 11 10.77 -8.46 -13.64
N ILE A 12 11.39 -8.81 -12.52
CA ILE A 12 11.95 -7.83 -11.58
C ILE A 12 13.21 -7.26 -12.23
N SER A 13 13.12 -6.00 -12.63
CA SER A 13 14.20 -5.27 -13.30
C SER A 13 14.11 -3.80 -12.92
N TYR A 14 15.12 -3.04 -13.36
CA TYR A 14 15.20 -1.60 -13.13
C TYR A 14 13.83 -0.92 -13.35
N PRO A 15 13.37 -0.07 -12.40
CA PRO A 15 14.13 0.50 -11.29
C PRO A 15 14.19 -0.40 -10.04
N PHE A 16 13.46 -1.51 -10.00
CA PHE A 16 13.46 -2.48 -8.91
C PHE A 16 14.60 -3.48 -9.04
N ARG A 17 15.03 -4.05 -7.91
CA ARG A 17 15.95 -5.19 -7.89
C ARG A 17 15.65 -6.09 -6.71
N LEU A 18 16.00 -7.37 -6.79
CA LEU A 18 16.02 -8.23 -5.61
C LEU A 18 17.26 -7.95 -4.77
N LYS A 19 17.15 -8.16 -3.46
CA LYS A 19 18.31 -8.19 -2.57
C LYS A 19 19.31 -9.25 -3.06
N GLY A 20 20.54 -8.81 -3.31
CA GLY A 20 21.61 -9.64 -3.90
C GLY A 20 21.81 -9.44 -5.40
N ASP A 21 20.90 -8.77 -6.10
CA ASP A 21 21.13 -8.36 -7.48
C ASP A 21 22.27 -7.31 -7.56
N PRO A 22 23.03 -7.24 -8.67
CA PRO A 22 24.06 -6.23 -8.85
C PRO A 22 23.52 -4.80 -8.67
N ALA A 23 24.33 -3.92 -8.08
CA ALA A 23 23.92 -2.54 -7.77
C ALA A 23 23.36 -1.77 -8.99
N ARG A 24 23.91 -2.03 -10.18
CA ARG A 24 23.48 -1.44 -11.46
C ARG A 24 22.08 -1.86 -11.93
N CYS A 25 21.47 -2.87 -11.32
CA CYS A 25 20.21 -3.45 -11.80
C CYS A 25 18.96 -2.76 -11.21
N GLY A 26 19.11 -1.89 -10.22
CA GLY A 26 17.99 -1.18 -9.60
C GLY A 26 18.44 -0.23 -8.49
N HIS A 27 17.53 0.61 -8.03
CA HIS A 27 17.81 1.57 -6.96
C HIS A 27 17.86 0.86 -5.59
N PRO A 28 18.79 1.24 -4.69
CA PRO A 28 18.83 0.71 -3.34
C PRO A 28 17.52 0.93 -2.56
N GLU A 29 16.83 2.04 -2.83
CA GLU A 29 15.55 2.38 -2.18
C GLU A 29 14.36 1.56 -2.71
N LEU A 30 14.55 0.85 -3.83
CA LEU A 30 13.56 0.02 -4.51
C LEU A 30 13.96 -1.46 -4.50
N GLU A 31 14.83 -1.82 -3.55
CA GLU A 31 15.23 -3.18 -3.32
C GLU A 31 14.08 -3.98 -2.71
N LEU A 32 13.81 -5.14 -3.29
CA LEU A 32 12.76 -6.06 -2.88
C LEU A 32 13.41 -7.28 -2.21
N SER A 33 12.78 -7.81 -1.16
CA SER A 33 13.18 -9.10 -0.60
C SER A 33 12.36 -10.23 -1.22
N CYS A 34 12.93 -11.44 -1.23
CA CYS A 34 12.25 -12.66 -1.63
C CYS A 34 12.27 -13.62 -0.43
N GLU A 35 11.13 -13.83 0.18
CA GLU A 35 10.99 -14.67 1.38
C GLU A 35 9.89 -15.68 1.18
N ASN A 36 10.19 -16.97 1.36
CA ASN A 36 9.23 -18.06 1.20
C ASN A 36 8.46 -17.98 -0.14
N ASN A 37 9.18 -17.71 -1.23
CA ASN A 37 8.63 -17.54 -2.58
C ASN A 37 7.62 -16.39 -2.72
N LYS A 38 7.69 -15.38 -1.83
CA LYS A 38 6.90 -14.14 -1.92
C LYS A 38 7.84 -12.95 -2.09
N THR A 39 7.55 -12.10 -3.07
CA THR A 39 8.24 -10.83 -3.25
C THR A 39 7.68 -9.81 -2.27
N ILE A 40 8.56 -9.13 -1.54
CA ILE A 40 8.18 -8.21 -0.47
C ILE A 40 8.82 -6.84 -0.71
N LEU A 41 7.97 -5.81 -0.66
CA LEU A 41 8.37 -4.42 -0.57
C LEU A 41 8.36 -4.03 0.91
N GLU A 42 9.51 -3.60 1.43
CA GLU A 42 9.63 -3.04 2.77
C GLU A 42 9.88 -1.54 2.66
N LEU A 43 9.06 -0.75 3.35
CA LEU A 43 9.21 0.69 3.40
C LEU A 43 10.12 1.09 4.57
N SER A 44 10.64 2.32 4.53
CA SER A 44 11.51 2.86 5.59
C SER A 44 10.90 2.87 7.00
N ASN A 45 9.57 2.82 7.09
CA ASN A 45 8.84 2.73 8.35
C ASN A 45 8.63 1.27 8.84
N SER A 46 9.30 0.29 8.22
CA SER A 46 9.18 -1.15 8.45
C SER A 46 7.82 -1.74 8.09
N ALA A 47 6.96 -0.99 7.38
CA ALA A 47 5.75 -1.56 6.82
C ALA A 47 6.12 -2.48 5.64
N ARG A 48 5.55 -3.68 5.64
CA ARG A 48 5.85 -4.73 4.66
C ARG A 48 4.62 -5.00 3.81
N TYR A 49 4.85 -5.14 2.53
CA TYR A 49 3.80 -5.40 1.54
C TYR A 49 4.21 -6.55 0.64
N TYR A 50 3.29 -7.47 0.36
CA TYR A 50 3.45 -8.44 -0.71
C TYR A 50 3.29 -7.74 -2.06
N VAL A 51 4.30 -7.83 -2.91
CA VAL A 51 4.22 -7.36 -4.29
C VAL A 51 3.39 -8.37 -5.07
N LYS A 52 2.31 -7.90 -5.70
CA LYS A 52 1.42 -8.71 -6.54
C LYS A 52 1.82 -8.63 -8.00
N ARG A 53 2.18 -7.45 -8.46
CA ARG A 53 2.53 -7.20 -9.86
C ARG A 53 3.44 -5.99 -10.00
N ILE A 54 4.38 -6.07 -10.94
CA ILE A 54 5.13 -4.93 -11.46
C ILE A 54 4.76 -4.80 -12.94
N SER A 55 4.31 -3.62 -13.36
CA SER A 55 3.96 -3.33 -14.75
C SER A 55 4.88 -2.23 -15.24
N HIS A 56 5.86 -2.59 -16.08
CA HIS A 56 6.80 -1.64 -16.65
C HIS A 56 6.13 -0.69 -17.64
N ASP A 57 5.23 -1.20 -18.50
CA ASP A 57 4.54 -0.36 -19.50
C ASP A 57 3.64 0.72 -18.90
N LYS A 58 3.06 0.42 -17.72
CA LYS A 58 2.17 1.33 -17.00
C LYS A 58 2.90 2.11 -15.92
N CYS A 59 4.18 1.76 -15.70
CA CYS A 59 4.95 2.13 -14.53
C CYS A 59 4.06 2.06 -13.27
N THR A 60 3.68 0.85 -12.86
CA THR A 60 2.90 0.64 -11.63
C THR A 60 3.39 -0.57 -10.85
N ILE A 61 3.36 -0.47 -9.53
CA ILE A 61 3.57 -1.59 -8.63
C ILE A 61 2.29 -1.83 -7.83
N SER A 62 1.77 -3.06 -7.88
CA SER A 62 0.58 -3.46 -7.15
C SER A 62 1.00 -4.23 -5.89
N VAL A 63 0.47 -3.85 -4.74
CA VAL A 63 0.88 -4.37 -3.45
C VAL A 63 -0.31 -4.72 -2.56
N ALA A 64 -0.10 -5.61 -1.60
CA ALA A 64 -1.05 -5.93 -0.53
C ALA A 64 -0.34 -5.92 0.82
N ASP A 65 -0.92 -5.29 1.84
CA ASP A 65 -0.39 -5.35 3.21
C ASP A 65 -0.29 -6.80 3.68
N VAL A 66 0.85 -7.16 4.29
CA VAL A 66 1.11 -8.57 4.68
C VAL A 66 0.19 -9.06 5.80
N ASN A 67 -0.27 -8.17 6.68
CA ASN A 67 -1.17 -8.54 7.78
C ASN A 67 -2.55 -8.85 7.20
N LEU A 68 -3.06 -7.94 6.37
CA LEU A 68 -4.36 -8.12 5.73
C LEU A 68 -4.39 -9.36 4.83
N ALA A 69 -3.33 -9.58 4.04
CA ALA A 69 -3.23 -10.74 3.15
C ALA A 69 -3.21 -12.09 3.88
N ASN A 70 -2.78 -12.13 5.14
CA ASN A 70 -2.79 -13.32 5.97
C ASN A 70 -4.08 -13.47 6.79
N GLY A 71 -5.09 -12.62 6.56
CA GLY A 71 -6.36 -12.65 7.30
C GLY A 71 -6.27 -12.02 8.69
N SER A 72 -5.14 -11.40 9.04
CA SER A 72 -5.03 -10.66 10.29
C SER A 72 -5.82 -9.35 10.18
N CYS A 73 -6.63 -9.06 11.19
CA CYS A 73 -7.35 -7.78 11.26
C CYS A 73 -6.53 -6.65 11.89
N GLY A 74 -5.20 -6.80 11.98
CA GLY A 74 -4.33 -5.76 12.51
C GLY A 74 -4.07 -4.70 11.45
N LEU A 75 -4.29 -3.43 11.79
CA LEU A 75 -3.75 -2.32 11.00
C LEU A 75 -2.22 -2.30 11.14
N PRO A 76 -1.48 -1.88 10.10
CA PRO A 76 -0.04 -1.74 10.23
C PRO A 76 0.30 -0.72 11.31
N TYR A 77 1.37 -1.00 12.06
CA TYR A 77 1.84 -0.19 13.18
C TYR A 77 2.10 1.28 12.79
N LYS A 78 2.42 1.54 11.52
CA LYS A 78 2.58 2.88 10.97
C LYS A 78 1.79 3.03 9.68
N SER A 79 1.08 4.16 9.58
CA SER A 79 0.40 4.57 8.36
C SER A 79 1.37 4.62 7.19
N PHE A 80 0.90 4.20 6.02
CA PHE A 80 1.64 4.25 4.78
C PHE A 80 2.07 5.68 4.47
N SER A 81 3.38 5.89 4.51
CA SER A 81 4.02 7.14 4.13
C SER A 81 5.15 6.81 3.17
N LEU A 82 5.04 7.34 1.94
CA LEU A 82 6.15 7.32 1.01
C LEU A 82 7.08 8.46 1.38
N TYR A 83 8.28 8.11 1.85
CA TYR A 83 9.29 9.12 2.17
C TYR A 83 9.66 9.92 0.89
N PRO A 84 9.99 11.23 1.00
CA PRO A 84 10.33 12.07 -0.16
C PRO A 84 11.43 11.52 -1.08
N TYR A 85 12.35 10.69 -0.57
CA TYR A 85 13.43 10.08 -1.35
C TYR A 85 12.91 9.00 -2.30
N PHE A 86 12.01 8.15 -1.80
CA PHE A 86 11.29 7.16 -2.60
C PHE A 86 10.60 7.84 -3.79
N PHE A 87 10.03 9.04 -3.58
CA PHE A 87 9.40 9.88 -4.60
C PHE A 87 10.32 10.20 -5.79
N ARG A 88 11.63 10.39 -5.58
CA ARG A 88 12.54 10.75 -6.69
C ARG A 88 12.68 9.62 -7.71
N HIS A 89 12.62 8.37 -7.26
CA HIS A 89 12.88 7.18 -8.08
C HIS A 89 11.59 6.42 -8.45
N ILE A 90 10.49 6.65 -7.71
CA ILE A 90 9.14 6.14 -7.96
C ILE A 90 8.28 7.13 -8.76
N ASN A 91 8.79 8.32 -9.11
CA ASN A 91 8.03 9.28 -9.94
C ASN A 91 7.48 8.65 -11.25
N ASP A 92 8.12 7.60 -11.75
CA ASP A 92 7.57 6.82 -12.85
C ASP A 92 6.51 5.81 -12.37
N TYR A 93 6.70 5.15 -11.21
CA TYR A 93 5.84 4.08 -10.70
C TYR A 93 4.68 4.53 -9.80
N ILE A 94 3.46 4.65 -10.32
CA ILE A 94 2.32 5.15 -9.55
C ILE A 94 1.68 4.02 -8.69
N LEU A 95 1.57 4.26 -7.38
CA LEU A 95 0.60 3.58 -6.52
C LEU A 95 -0.75 4.27 -6.69
N LYS A 96 -1.72 3.52 -7.22
CA LYS A 96 -2.98 4.10 -7.73
C LYS A 96 -4.09 4.20 -6.71
N SER A 97 -4.05 3.41 -5.65
CA SER A 97 -5.12 3.33 -4.66
C SER A 97 -4.61 3.13 -3.24
N TYR A 98 -5.31 3.76 -2.30
CA TYR A 98 -5.06 3.63 -0.87
C TYR A 98 -6.36 3.29 -0.15
N ALA A 99 -6.30 2.39 0.82
CA ALA A 99 -7.38 2.18 1.76
C ALA A 99 -7.12 3.03 3.02
N HIS A 100 -8.10 3.85 3.38
CA HIS A 100 -8.07 4.77 4.51
C HIS A 100 -8.97 4.25 5.62
N TYR A 101 -8.40 4.03 6.80
CA TYR A 101 -9.11 3.59 7.99
C TYR A 101 -9.39 4.76 8.91
N VAL A 102 -10.63 4.84 9.39
CA VAL A 102 -11.13 5.92 10.24
C VAL A 102 -11.93 5.32 11.39
N ASN A 103 -11.87 5.95 12.56
CA ASN A 103 -12.73 5.63 13.70
C ASN A 103 -13.75 6.74 13.88
N CYS A 104 -15.03 6.41 13.92
CA CYS A 104 -16.10 7.39 14.01
C CYS A 104 -16.94 7.22 15.28
N SER A 105 -17.36 8.34 15.87
CA SER A 105 -18.25 8.36 17.03
C SER A 105 -19.70 8.03 16.67
N SER A 106 -20.10 8.28 15.42
CA SER A 106 -21.41 7.95 14.88
C SER A 106 -21.32 6.90 13.77
N ASN A 107 -22.44 6.23 13.48
CA ASN A 107 -22.53 5.34 12.33
C ASN A 107 -22.55 6.16 11.03
N ILE A 108 -21.76 5.73 10.05
CA ILE A 108 -21.76 6.31 8.70
C ILE A 108 -22.80 5.56 7.85
N VAL A 109 -23.64 6.31 7.13
CA VAL A 109 -24.66 5.76 6.20
C VAL A 109 -24.22 5.91 4.73
N ASP A 110 -23.01 6.40 4.49
CA ASP A 110 -22.42 6.55 3.16
C ASP A 110 -21.88 5.20 2.63
N GLN A 111 -22.26 4.87 1.40
CA GLN A 111 -21.86 3.63 0.71
C GLN A 111 -20.36 3.57 0.38
N ALA A 112 -19.67 4.71 0.34
CA ALA A 112 -18.21 4.76 0.15
C ALA A 112 -17.44 4.18 1.35
N TYR A 113 -18.08 4.07 2.51
CA TYR A 113 -17.48 3.59 3.75
C TYR A 113 -17.96 2.18 4.08
N THR A 114 -17.03 1.25 4.17
CA THR A 114 -17.31 -0.12 4.62
C THR A 114 -16.91 -0.26 6.09
N LYS A 115 -17.84 -0.70 6.95
CA LYS A 115 -17.53 -0.97 8.36
C LYS A 115 -16.56 -2.16 8.44
N VAL A 116 -15.53 -2.05 9.26
CA VAL A 116 -14.53 -3.11 9.49
C VAL A 116 -14.86 -3.81 10.81
N PRO A 117 -15.55 -4.96 10.80
CA PRO A 117 -16.12 -5.53 12.03
C PRO A 117 -15.06 -5.95 13.03
N CYS A 118 -13.94 -6.48 12.55
CA CYS A 118 -12.87 -6.99 13.41
C CYS A 118 -11.97 -5.89 14.02
N LEU A 119 -12.12 -4.63 13.58
CA LEU A 119 -11.55 -3.43 14.23
C LEU A 119 -12.58 -2.63 15.03
N SER A 120 -13.85 -2.99 14.91
CA SER A 120 -14.96 -2.33 15.59
C SER A 120 -15.37 -3.09 16.84
N ASN A 121 -15.76 -2.38 17.88
CA ASN A 121 -16.30 -2.95 19.11
C ASN A 121 -17.31 -1.98 19.74
N ASN A 122 -17.73 -2.20 20.99
CA ASN A 122 -18.71 -1.33 21.65
C ASN A 122 -18.23 0.13 21.86
N GLN A 123 -16.91 0.37 21.76
CA GLN A 123 -16.27 1.67 21.97
C GLN A 123 -15.65 2.26 20.69
N SER A 124 -15.56 1.49 19.60
CA SER A 124 -14.99 1.93 18.33
C SER A 124 -15.86 1.53 17.14
N ASN A 125 -16.07 2.47 16.21
CA ASN A 125 -16.69 2.18 14.91
C ASN A 125 -15.69 2.48 13.82
N VAL A 126 -14.98 1.44 13.37
CA VAL A 126 -13.93 1.58 12.38
C VAL A 126 -14.50 1.33 10.98
N TYR A 127 -14.23 2.26 10.08
CA TYR A 127 -14.62 2.20 8.67
C TYR A 127 -13.39 2.28 7.77
N VAL A 128 -13.51 1.72 6.58
CA VAL A 128 -12.53 1.82 5.51
C VAL A 128 -13.18 2.40 4.26
N TYR A 129 -12.47 3.30 3.57
CA TYR A 129 -12.83 3.78 2.23
C TYR A 129 -11.59 3.79 1.34
N VAL A 130 -11.78 3.68 0.03
CA VAL A 130 -10.69 3.64 -0.95
C VAL A 130 -10.55 5.01 -1.63
N GLY A 131 -9.35 5.58 -1.61
CA GLY A 131 -8.99 6.78 -2.36
C GLY A 131 -8.11 6.44 -3.57
N HIS A 132 -8.28 7.16 -4.68
CA HIS A 132 -7.50 6.99 -5.91
C HIS A 132 -6.61 8.20 -6.21
N VAL A 133 -5.45 7.97 -6.81
CA VAL A 133 -4.55 9.05 -7.26
C VAL A 133 -4.88 9.43 -8.71
N GLY A 134 -5.46 10.62 -8.91
CA GLY A 134 -5.69 11.26 -10.22
C GLY A 134 -5.10 12.68 -10.30
N TYR A 135 -4.98 13.24 -11.52
CA TYR A 135 -4.40 14.55 -11.92
C TYR A 135 -5.11 15.80 -11.34
N GLY A 136 -5.47 15.75 -10.07
CA GLY A 136 -6.23 16.77 -9.36
C GLY A 136 -7.10 16.10 -8.32
N VAL A 137 -6.58 15.98 -7.08
CA VAL A 137 -7.26 15.48 -5.87
C VAL A 137 -7.50 13.95 -5.95
N THR A 138 -7.22 13.10 -4.97
CA THR A 138 -7.39 13.23 -3.52
C THR A 138 -6.20 12.63 -2.76
N ASN A 139 -5.34 13.48 -2.19
CA ASN A 139 -5.16 13.29 -0.75
C ASN A 139 -6.59 13.42 -0.23
N ALA A 140 -7.25 12.34 0.20
CA ALA A 140 -8.41 12.50 1.05
C ALA A 140 -7.86 13.33 2.21
N ARG A 141 -8.08 14.65 2.15
CA ARG A 141 -7.49 15.52 3.13
C ARG A 141 -8.18 15.10 4.42
N ILE A 142 -7.46 15.18 5.53
CA ILE A 142 -8.11 14.98 6.83
C ILE A 142 -9.34 15.93 6.96
N SER A 143 -9.35 17.05 6.23
CA SER A 143 -10.47 17.99 6.13
C SER A 143 -11.72 17.47 5.41
N ASP A 144 -11.64 16.39 4.63
CA ASP A 144 -12.79 15.85 3.89
C ASP A 144 -13.48 14.71 4.67
N LEU A 145 -12.95 14.38 5.85
CA LEU A 145 -13.55 13.40 6.76
C LEU A 145 -14.81 13.99 7.40
N PRO A 146 -15.86 13.18 7.61
CA PRO A 146 -16.98 13.60 8.44
C PRO A 146 -16.49 14.05 9.81
N ASP A 147 -17.12 15.08 10.39
CA ASP A 147 -16.73 15.65 11.70
C ASP A 147 -16.73 14.60 12.83
N SER A 148 -17.51 13.53 12.69
CA SER A 148 -17.57 12.43 13.65
C SER A 148 -16.40 11.45 13.55
N CYS A 149 -15.52 11.59 12.56
CA CYS A 149 -14.49 10.62 12.21
C CYS A 149 -13.07 11.14 12.44
N VAL A 150 -12.22 10.25 12.96
CA VAL A 150 -10.80 10.49 13.16
C VAL A 150 -10.00 9.51 12.31
N PHE A 151 -9.00 10.01 11.58
CA PHE A 151 -8.10 9.18 10.79
C PHE A 151 -7.27 8.26 11.69
N ILE A 152 -7.20 6.96 11.34
CA ILE A 152 -6.38 5.97 12.03
C ILE A 152 -5.11 5.69 11.24
N SER A 153 -5.27 5.20 10.00
CA SER A 153 -4.16 4.70 9.19
C SER A 153 -4.55 4.66 7.72
N LYS A 154 -3.53 4.65 6.86
CA LYS A 154 -3.65 4.49 5.41
C LYS A 154 -2.78 3.31 5.00
N ILE A 155 -3.24 2.48 4.09
CA ILE A 155 -2.45 1.40 3.49
C ILE A 155 -2.49 1.48 1.97
N ALA A 156 -1.40 1.11 1.31
CA ALA A 156 -1.40 0.92 -0.13
C ALA A 156 -2.17 -0.36 -0.50
N THR A 157 -2.98 -0.29 -1.54
CA THR A 157 -3.74 -1.43 -2.06
C THR A 157 -3.50 -1.60 -3.57
N SER A 158 -3.81 -2.79 -4.07
CA SER A 158 -3.92 -3.07 -5.50
C SER A 158 -5.21 -2.46 -6.04
N ASP A 159 -5.23 -2.15 -7.35
CA ASP A 159 -6.38 -1.61 -8.09
C ASP A 159 -7.66 -2.48 -8.04
N THR A 160 -7.58 -3.68 -7.46
CA THR A 160 -8.65 -4.66 -7.39
C THR A 160 -8.68 -5.25 -5.98
N MET A 161 -9.64 -4.81 -5.16
CA MET A 161 -10.25 -5.68 -4.16
C MET A 161 -11.29 -6.53 -4.91
N GLU A 162 -10.80 -7.59 -5.57
CA GLU A 162 -11.64 -8.73 -5.99
C GLU A 162 -11.23 -9.95 -5.16
#